data_AF-A0A821D6X4-F1
#
_entry.id   AF-A0A821D6X4-F1
#
_cell.length_a   1.000
_cell.length_b   1.000
_cell.length_c   1.000
_cell.angle_alpha   90.00
_cell.angle_beta   90.00
_cell.angle_gamma   90.00
#
_symmetry.space_group_name_H-M   'P 1'
#
loop_
_entity.id
_entity.type
_entity.pdbx_description
1 polymer ?
#
loop_
_entity_poly.entity_id
_entity_poly.type
_entity_poly.pdbx_seq_one_letter_code
_entity_poly.pdbx_strand_id
1 'polypeptide(L)'
;MALTYGKIKEKDKPFYIRLHSSCVTSETLRGSDCDCVQQLEGAIKIISEKKRGILFYLLQEGRGAGYVGKARDRMLVQASYDQISTFEAYHFMGLKKDHRHYENIPQICDLLGIGNAQFILLTNNPDKIKAMDDLKLQVIQTEQLEFESSPFNSAYLASKQSSGHLLRSASHSTLRGKSA
;
A
#
# COMPACT_ATOMS: atom_id res chain seq x y z
N MET A 1 -4.46 -13.84 1.42
CA MET A 1 -3.76 -14.75 0.48
C MET A 1 -2.27 -14.44 0.53
N ALA A 2 -1.39 -15.45 0.38
CA ALA A 2 0.05 -15.22 0.21
C ALA A 2 0.53 -15.85 -1.10
N LEU A 3 1.24 -15.06 -1.90
CA LEU A 3 1.85 -15.48 -3.16
C LEU A 3 3.36 -15.55 -2.96
N THR A 4 3.92 -16.75 -3.07
CA THR A 4 5.35 -16.97 -2.89
C THR A 4 6.05 -17.14 -4.23
N TYR A 5 7.26 -16.60 -4.39
CA TYR A 5 8.07 -16.81 -5.59
C TYR A 5 9.51 -17.16 -5.25
N GLY A 6 10.04 -18.16 -5.96
CA GLY A 6 11.40 -18.64 -5.85
C GLY A 6 11.64 -19.56 -4.66
N LYS A 7 12.85 -19.51 -4.08
CA LYS A 7 13.31 -20.52 -3.11
C LYS A 7 12.88 -20.17 -1.69
N ILE A 8 11.78 -20.75 -1.22
CA ILE A 8 11.21 -20.46 0.11
C ILE A 8 11.72 -21.34 1.25
N LYS A 9 12.44 -22.44 0.96
CA LYS A 9 12.90 -23.39 2.00
C LYS A 9 14.33 -23.17 2.48
N GLU A 10 15.17 -22.47 1.72
CA GLU A 10 16.49 -22.06 2.19
C GLU A 10 16.28 -21.07 3.34
N LYS A 11 17.07 -21.11 4.42
CA LYS A 11 16.85 -20.25 5.60
C LYS A 11 17.85 -19.09 5.72
N ASP A 12 18.90 -19.10 4.91
CA ASP A 12 20.10 -18.29 5.14
C ASP A 12 20.05 -16.91 4.48
N LYS A 13 18.91 -16.53 3.88
CA LYS A 13 18.72 -15.24 3.21
C LYS A 13 17.39 -14.61 3.61
N PRO A 14 17.31 -13.28 3.71
CA PRO A 14 16.04 -12.62 3.99
C PRO A 14 15.04 -12.80 2.84
N PHE A 15 13.76 -12.71 3.16
CA PHE A 15 12.66 -12.68 2.18
C PHE A 15 12.31 -11.24 1.83
N TYR A 16 12.15 -10.95 0.54
CA TYR A 16 11.51 -9.72 0.11
C TYR A 16 10.00 -9.86 0.27
N ILE A 17 9.40 -9.04 1.13
CA ILE A 17 7.98 -9.14 1.44
C ILE A 17 7.23 -7.86 1.10
N ARG A 18 5.97 -8.05 0.70
CA ARG A 18 5.02 -6.97 0.48
C ARG A 18 3.71 -7.29 1.18
N LEU A 19 3.32 -6.46 2.15
CA LEU A 19 1.93 -6.44 2.62
C LEU A 19 1.13 -5.55 1.70
N HIS A 20 0.27 -6.13 0.86
CA HIS A 20 -0.52 -5.41 -0.12
C HIS A 20 -1.99 -5.41 0.31
N SER A 21 -2.56 -4.23 0.54
CA SER A 21 -4.00 -4.08 0.79
C SER A 21 -4.70 -3.96 -0.56
N SER A 22 -5.68 -4.81 -0.82
CA SER A 22 -6.44 -4.87 -2.08
C SER A 22 -7.01 -3.51 -2.47
N CYS A 23 -7.01 -3.20 -3.76
CA CYS A 23 -7.58 -2.00 -4.34
C CYS A 23 -8.26 -2.34 -5.68
N VAL A 24 -9.52 -2.76 -5.64
CA VAL A 24 -10.32 -3.18 -6.80
C VAL A 24 -10.38 -2.08 -7.86
N THR A 25 -10.55 -0.81 -7.45
CA THR A 25 -10.65 0.30 -8.41
C THR A 25 -9.38 0.48 -9.24
N SER A 26 -8.20 0.26 -8.67
CA SER A 26 -6.93 0.45 -9.38
C SER A 26 -6.42 -0.84 -10.02
N GLU A 27 -6.50 -1.95 -9.29
CA GLU A 27 -5.87 -3.22 -9.70
C GLU A 27 -6.71 -3.96 -10.73
N THR A 28 -8.04 -3.91 -10.60
CA THR A 28 -8.97 -4.61 -11.50
C THR A 28 -9.51 -3.65 -12.56
N LEU A 29 -9.99 -2.47 -12.14
CA LEU A 29 -10.63 -1.51 -13.03
C LEU A 29 -9.64 -0.50 -13.65
N ARG A 30 -8.35 -0.57 -13.30
CA ARG A 30 -7.28 0.29 -13.85
C ARG A 30 -7.52 1.79 -13.62
N GLY A 31 -8.20 2.14 -12.53
CA GLY A 31 -8.35 3.51 -12.07
C GLY A 31 -6.99 4.18 -11.78
N SER A 32 -6.88 5.45 -12.16
CA SER A 32 -5.68 6.28 -12.10
C SER A 32 -5.64 7.25 -10.91
N ASP A 33 -6.64 7.19 -10.03
CA ASP A 33 -6.83 8.08 -8.88
C ASP A 33 -5.95 7.72 -7.66
N CYS A 34 -5.23 6.60 -7.74
CA CYS A 34 -4.25 6.19 -6.75
C CYS A 34 -3.05 5.49 -7.42
N ASP A 35 -2.09 5.05 -6.60
CA ASP A 35 -0.84 4.38 -7.01
C ASP A 35 -0.85 2.87 -6.70
N CYS A 36 -2.01 2.30 -6.35
CA CYS A 36 -2.09 0.94 -5.82
C CYS A 36 -1.64 -0.13 -6.83
N VAL A 37 -2.02 0.00 -8.11
CA VAL A 37 -1.63 -0.95 -9.14
C VAL A 37 -0.14 -0.90 -9.45
N GLN A 38 0.45 0.30 -9.49
CA GLN A 38 1.90 0.48 -9.66
C GLN A 38 2.65 -0.16 -8.48
N GLN A 39 2.16 0.04 -7.25
CA GLN A 39 2.74 -0.60 -6.07
C GLN A 39 2.57 -2.13 -6.07
N LEU A 40 1.50 -2.67 -6.62
CA LEU A 40 1.34 -4.12 -6.75
C LEU A 40 2.34 -4.68 -7.76
N GLU A 41 2.35 -4.13 -8.97
CA GLU A 41 3.18 -4.60 -10.08
C GLU A 41 4.68 -4.41 -9.79
N GLY A 42 5.06 -3.29 -9.18
CA GLY A 42 6.44 -3.05 -8.75
C GLY A 42 6.92 -4.03 -7.68
N ALA A 43 6.07 -4.35 -6.70
CA ALA A 43 6.42 -5.36 -5.70
C ALA A 43 6.58 -6.74 -6.33
N ILE A 44 5.71 -7.12 -7.27
CA ILE A 44 5.82 -8.38 -8.02
C ILE A 44 7.13 -8.41 -8.81
N LYS A 45 7.49 -7.32 -9.50
CA LYS A 45 8.75 -7.19 -10.24
C LYS A 45 9.96 -7.40 -9.34
N ILE A 46 10.05 -6.68 -8.22
CA ILE A 46 11.17 -6.82 -7.27
C ILE A 46 11.25 -8.24 -6.71
N ILE A 47 10.12 -8.81 -6.27
CA ILE A 47 10.08 -10.18 -5.74
C ILE A 47 10.55 -11.20 -6.79
N SER A 48 10.14 -11.01 -8.05
CA SER A 48 10.55 -11.85 -9.18
C SER A 48 12.05 -11.76 -9.44
N GLU A 49 12.61 -10.55 -9.49
CA GLU A 49 14.05 -10.31 -9.72
C GLU A 49 14.91 -10.92 -8.61
N LYS A 50 14.48 -10.81 -7.35
CA LYS A 50 15.19 -11.36 -6.18
C LYS A 50 15.03 -12.86 -6.03
N LYS A 51 14.03 -13.47 -6.70
CA LYS A 51 13.73 -14.92 -6.68
C LYS A 51 13.57 -15.50 -5.26
N ARG A 52 13.12 -14.67 -4.33
CA ARG A 52 12.89 -15.04 -2.93
C ARG A 52 12.02 -14.00 -2.24
N GLY A 53 10.71 -14.18 -2.37
CA GLY A 53 9.79 -13.23 -1.76
C GLY A 53 8.36 -13.70 -1.66
N ILE A 54 7.59 -12.89 -0.93
CA ILE A 54 6.21 -13.19 -0.56
C ILE A 54 5.39 -11.92 -0.68
N LEU A 55 4.32 -11.98 -1.46
CA LEU A 55 3.31 -10.95 -1.50
C LEU A 55 2.09 -11.41 -0.69
N PHE A 56 1.86 -10.76 0.45
CA PHE A 56 0.66 -10.94 1.25
C PHE A 56 -0.44 -10.04 0.68
N TYR A 57 -1.37 -10.63 -0.05
CA TYR A 57 -2.53 -9.93 -0.59
C TYR A 57 -3.68 -9.99 0.42
N LEU A 58 -3.97 -8.84 1.04
CA LEU A 58 -4.91 -8.64 2.12
C LEU A 58 -6.17 -7.97 1.58
N LEU A 59 -7.32 -8.62 1.75
CA LEU A 59 -8.62 -8.11 1.30
C LEU A 59 -9.13 -7.01 2.24
N GLN A 60 -8.53 -5.83 2.13
CA GLN A 60 -8.74 -4.68 3.01
C GLN A 60 -8.87 -3.40 2.18
N GLU A 61 -9.83 -3.39 1.26
CA GLU A 61 -10.16 -2.26 0.41
C GLU A 61 -10.44 -0.99 1.22
N GLY A 62 -10.06 0.18 0.67
CA GLY A 62 -10.37 1.46 1.27
C GLY A 62 -9.78 1.63 2.67
N ARG A 63 -8.54 1.17 2.89
CA ARG A 63 -7.92 1.12 4.23
C ARG A 63 -8.77 0.36 5.25
N GLY A 64 -9.49 -0.68 4.82
CA GLY A 64 -10.39 -1.48 5.66
C GLY A 64 -11.79 -0.90 5.83
N ALA A 65 -12.08 0.31 5.32
CA ALA A 65 -13.45 0.85 5.27
C ALA A 65 -14.33 0.19 4.20
N GLY A 66 -13.75 -0.69 3.38
CA GLY A 66 -14.44 -1.38 2.29
C GLY A 66 -14.65 -0.50 1.05
N TYR A 67 -15.12 -1.14 -0.02
CA TYR A 67 -15.31 -0.50 -1.32
C TYR A 67 -16.29 0.68 -1.25
N VAL A 68 -17.43 0.49 -0.55
CA VAL A 68 -18.46 1.54 -0.43
C VAL A 68 -17.94 2.76 0.34
N GLY A 69 -17.18 2.53 1.42
CA GLY A 69 -16.55 3.60 2.19
C GLY A 69 -15.58 4.41 1.33
N LYS A 70 -14.73 3.72 0.58
CA LYS A 70 -13.81 4.35 -0.38
C LYS A 70 -14.55 5.14 -1.48
N ALA A 71 -15.58 4.55 -2.09
CA ALA A 71 -16.32 5.21 -3.16
C ALA A 71 -16.96 6.52 -2.68
N ARG A 72 -17.57 6.50 -1.48
CA ARG A 72 -18.14 7.71 -0.86
C ARG A 72 -17.08 8.76 -0.53
N ASP A 73 -15.94 8.35 0.02
CA ASP A 73 -14.79 9.24 0.22
C ASP A 73 -14.36 9.91 -1.09
N ARG A 74 -14.14 9.13 -2.16
CA ARG A 74 -13.79 9.68 -3.47
C ARG A 74 -14.82 10.69 -3.96
N MET A 75 -16.12 10.40 -3.80
CA MET A 75 -17.18 11.34 -4.17
C MET A 75 -17.10 12.65 -3.37
N LEU A 76 -16.85 12.59 -2.06
CA LEU A 76 -16.74 13.79 -1.22
C LEU A 76 -15.50 14.62 -1.58
N VAL A 77 -14.35 13.98 -1.75
CA VAL A 77 -13.10 14.64 -2.15
C VAL A 77 -13.27 15.31 -3.51
N GLN A 78 -13.83 14.61 -4.50
CA GLN A 78 -14.06 15.16 -5.84
C GLN A 78 -15.10 16.30 -5.83
N ALA A 79 -16.21 16.15 -5.10
CA ALA A 79 -17.22 17.20 -4.96
C ALA A 79 -16.67 18.45 -4.26
N SER A 80 -15.67 18.29 -3.41
CA SER A 80 -14.95 19.40 -2.78
C SER A 80 -13.91 20.06 -3.69
N TYR A 81 -13.70 19.58 -4.93
CA TYR A 81 -12.57 19.99 -5.78
C TYR A 81 -11.21 19.78 -5.10
N ASP A 82 -11.03 18.61 -4.48
CA ASP A 82 -9.83 18.20 -3.74
C ASP A 82 -9.43 19.16 -2.59
N GLN A 83 -10.38 19.98 -2.10
CA GLN A 83 -10.15 20.88 -0.97
C GLN A 83 -10.14 20.15 0.38
N ILE A 84 -10.72 18.96 0.43
CA ILE A 84 -10.62 18.07 1.60
C ILE A 84 -9.82 16.83 1.21
N SER A 85 -9.00 16.36 2.15
CA SER A 85 -8.24 15.14 2.04
C SER A 85 -9.12 13.90 2.23
N THR A 86 -8.55 12.75 1.86
CA THR A 86 -9.16 11.43 2.11
C THR A 86 -9.50 11.20 3.58
N PHE A 87 -8.66 11.72 4.48
CA PHE A 87 -8.84 11.50 5.91
C PHE A 87 -9.88 12.44 6.52
N GLU A 88 -10.01 13.66 5.99
CA GLU A 88 -11.11 14.56 6.35
C GLU A 88 -12.45 14.01 5.86
N ALA A 89 -12.50 13.47 4.64
CA ALA A 89 -13.70 12.78 4.14
C ALA A 89 -14.08 11.59 5.03
N TYR A 90 -13.13 10.73 5.42
CA TYR A 90 -13.39 9.66 6.38
C TYR A 90 -13.88 10.19 7.72
N HIS A 91 -13.30 11.28 8.24
CA HIS A 91 -13.75 11.90 9.47
C HIS A 91 -15.21 12.37 9.38
N PHE A 92 -15.60 13.06 8.29
CA PHE A 92 -16.99 13.48 8.06
C PHE A 92 -17.96 12.29 7.94
N MET A 93 -17.48 11.15 7.47
CA MET A 93 -18.24 9.91 7.40
C MET A 93 -18.29 9.15 8.74
N GLY A 94 -17.63 9.64 9.80
CA GLY A 94 -17.53 8.96 11.10
C GLY A 94 -16.62 7.73 11.08
N LEU A 95 -15.71 7.63 10.10
CA LEU A 95 -14.78 6.52 9.93
C LEU A 95 -13.42 6.82 10.55
N LYS A 96 -12.68 5.76 10.92
CA LYS A 96 -11.28 5.88 11.35
C LYS A 96 -10.41 6.18 10.12
N LYS A 97 -9.27 6.82 10.39
CA LYS A 97 -8.20 7.05 9.40
C LYS A 97 -7.77 5.74 8.71
N ASP A 98 -7.72 4.66 9.48
CA ASP A 98 -7.29 3.34 9.04
C ASP A 98 -7.98 2.23 9.86
N HIS A 99 -8.50 1.22 9.19
CA HIS A 99 -9.17 0.05 9.76
C HIS A 99 -8.42 -1.25 9.45
N ARG A 100 -7.18 -1.16 8.94
CA ARG A 100 -6.40 -2.35 8.56
C ARG A 100 -5.82 -3.04 9.77
N HIS A 101 -5.74 -4.36 9.68
CA HIS A 101 -5.13 -5.24 10.68
C HIS A 101 -4.19 -6.22 9.99
N TYR A 102 -3.06 -6.54 10.62
CA TYR A 102 -2.02 -7.41 10.04
C TYR A 102 -1.84 -8.70 10.85
N GLU A 103 -2.75 -8.96 11.79
CA GLU A 103 -2.69 -10.04 12.78
C GLU A 103 -2.66 -11.45 12.20
N ASN A 104 -3.02 -11.61 10.93
CA ASN A 104 -3.01 -12.89 10.21
C ASN A 104 -1.65 -13.22 9.56
N ILE A 105 -0.70 -12.29 9.53
CA ILE A 105 0.58 -12.47 8.84
C ILE A 105 1.46 -13.53 9.54
N PRO A 106 1.64 -13.53 10.88
CA PRO A 106 2.46 -14.53 11.56
C PRO A 106 1.98 -15.96 11.33
N GLN A 107 0.67 -16.21 11.39
CA GLN A 107 0.10 -17.54 11.17
C GLN A 107 0.34 -18.00 9.73
N ILE A 108 0.27 -17.10 8.76
CA ILE A 108 0.63 -17.44 7.37
C ILE A 108 2.12 -17.77 7.27
N CYS A 109 3.00 -17.00 7.92
CA CYS A 109 4.42 -17.30 7.98
C CYS A 109 4.71 -18.67 8.61
N ASP A 110 3.99 -19.04 9.66
CA ASP A 110 4.12 -20.35 10.33
C ASP A 110 3.68 -21.49 9.40
N LEU A 111 2.53 -21.33 8.72
CA LEU A 111 2.05 -22.30 7.73
C LEU A 111 3.02 -22.49 6.55
N LEU A 112 3.75 -21.43 6.20
CA LEU A 112 4.78 -21.47 5.16
C LEU A 112 6.14 -21.97 5.68
N GLY A 113 6.29 -22.22 6.99
CA GLY A 113 7.52 -22.70 7.62
C GLY A 113 8.63 -21.63 7.73
N ILE A 114 8.25 -20.35 7.77
CA ILE A 114 9.14 -19.18 7.74
C ILE A 114 8.92 -18.22 8.91
N GLY A 115 8.26 -18.64 9.99
CA GLY A 115 7.95 -17.79 11.15
C GLY A 115 9.18 -17.09 11.77
N ASN A 116 10.36 -17.71 11.69
CA ASN A 116 11.62 -17.18 12.20
C ASN A 116 12.52 -16.55 11.11
N ALA A 117 11.98 -16.27 9.93
CA ALA A 117 12.76 -15.72 8.83
C ALA A 117 12.99 -14.20 9.00
N GLN A 118 14.07 -13.73 8.38
CA GLN A 118 14.34 -12.30 8.24
C GLN A 118 13.62 -11.73 7.01
N PHE A 119 13.16 -10.49 7.11
CA PHE A 119 12.35 -9.84 6.09
C PHE A 119 12.96 -8.50 5.63
N ILE A 120 12.96 -8.29 4.32
CA ILE A 120 13.13 -6.98 3.68
C ILE A 120 11.74 -6.52 3.25
N LEU A 121 11.23 -5.45 3.86
CA LEU A 121 9.86 -5.00 3.67
C LEU A 121 9.75 -3.92 2.59
N LEU A 122 8.96 -4.19 1.55
CA LEU A 122 8.66 -3.25 0.46
C LEU A 122 7.50 -2.30 0.84
N THR A 123 7.81 -1.15 1.45
CA THR A 123 6.80 -0.22 1.97
C THR A 123 7.26 1.25 2.00
N ASN A 124 6.31 2.15 1.78
CA ASN A 124 6.44 3.59 2.10
C ASN A 124 5.61 3.98 3.33
N ASN A 125 4.84 3.02 3.87
CA ASN A 125 3.95 3.26 5.00
C ASN A 125 4.66 2.87 6.31
N PRO A 126 4.96 3.83 7.21
CA PRO A 126 5.55 3.53 8.51
C PRO A 126 4.63 2.67 9.39
N ASP A 127 3.30 2.76 9.24
CA ASP A 127 2.37 1.95 10.02
C ASP A 127 2.54 0.45 9.75
N LYS A 128 2.96 0.07 8.53
CA LYS A 128 3.27 -1.33 8.20
C LYS A 128 4.56 -1.80 8.87
N ILE A 129 5.54 -0.91 9.03
CA ILE A 129 6.79 -1.23 9.73
C ILE A 129 6.46 -1.50 11.19
N LYS A 130 5.72 -0.57 11.82
CA LYS A 130 5.26 -0.72 13.20
C LYS A 130 4.44 -1.99 13.40
N ALA A 131 3.50 -2.27 12.51
CA ALA A 131 2.68 -3.49 12.61
C ALA A 131 3.53 -4.78 12.56
N MET A 132 4.59 -4.83 11.75
CA MET A 132 5.48 -5.99 11.70
C MET A 132 6.28 -6.15 13.00
N ASP A 133 6.71 -5.04 13.61
CA ASP A 133 7.39 -5.02 14.90
C ASP A 133 6.47 -5.47 16.05
N ASP A 134 5.23 -4.93 16.10
CA ASP A 134 4.20 -5.33 17.06
C ASP A 134 3.87 -6.84 16.95
N LEU A 135 3.95 -7.39 15.74
CA LEU A 135 3.76 -8.82 15.45
C LEU A 135 5.03 -9.68 15.64
N LYS A 136 6.13 -9.08 16.10
CA LYS A 136 7.43 -9.73 16.35
C LYS A 136 8.04 -10.40 15.12
N LEU A 137 7.76 -9.88 13.93
CA LEU A 137 8.35 -10.35 12.68
C LEU A 137 9.63 -9.56 12.37
N GLN A 138 10.73 -10.28 12.10
CA GLN A 138 12.05 -9.68 12.00
C GLN A 138 12.26 -8.92 10.67
N VAL A 139 11.86 -7.65 10.61
CA VAL A 139 12.18 -6.75 9.48
C VAL A 139 13.58 -6.17 9.67
N ILE A 140 14.53 -6.62 8.86
CA ILE A 140 15.94 -6.18 8.94
C ILE A 140 16.24 -4.96 8.06
N GLN A 141 15.38 -4.69 7.08
CA GLN A 141 15.53 -3.58 6.15
C GLN A 141 14.17 -3.24 5.53
N THR A 142 13.99 -1.98 5.13
CA THR A 142 12.86 -1.54 4.30
C THR A 142 13.36 -1.00 2.97
N GLU A 143 12.64 -1.30 1.89
CA GLU A 143 12.84 -0.67 0.59
C GLU A 143 11.58 0.09 0.19
N GLN A 144 11.75 1.33 -0.24
CA GLN A 144 10.65 2.17 -0.71
C GLN A 144 10.19 1.71 -2.09
N LEU A 145 8.89 1.84 -2.33
CA LEU A 145 8.24 1.53 -3.59
C LEU A 145 7.42 2.74 -4.04
N GLU A 146 8.10 3.69 -4.66
CA GLU A 146 7.54 4.97 -5.12
C GLU A 146 7.54 5.03 -6.65
N PHE A 147 6.55 5.72 -7.20
CA PHE A 147 6.37 5.94 -8.63
C PHE A 147 6.05 7.41 -8.86
N GLU A 148 6.32 7.88 -10.08
CA GLU A 148 5.98 9.24 -10.47
C GLU A 148 4.47 9.49 -10.36
N SER A 149 4.12 10.64 -9.78
CA SER A 149 2.73 11.08 -9.71
C SER A 149 2.20 11.41 -11.10
N SER A 150 0.92 11.13 -11.31
CA SER A 150 0.15 11.66 -12.42
C SER A 150 -0.75 12.81 -11.96
N PRO A 151 -1.32 13.60 -12.88
CA PRO A 151 -2.31 14.61 -12.53
C PRO A 151 -3.49 14.05 -11.73
N PHE A 152 -3.89 12.79 -12.01
CA PHE A 152 -5.07 12.15 -11.43
C PHE A 152 -4.88 11.61 -10.00
N ASN A 153 -3.64 11.35 -9.56
CA ASN A 153 -3.36 10.81 -8.22
C ASN A 153 -2.50 11.74 -7.35
N SER A 154 -2.11 12.92 -7.86
CA SER A 154 -1.30 13.89 -7.12
C SER A 154 -1.91 14.29 -5.77
N ALA A 155 -3.21 14.61 -5.74
CA ALA A 155 -3.94 14.95 -4.51
C ALA A 155 -3.96 13.77 -3.51
N TYR A 156 -4.17 12.56 -4.01
CA TYR A 156 -4.14 11.35 -3.17
C TYR A 156 -2.75 11.09 -2.58
N LEU A 157 -1.68 11.24 -3.36
CA LEU A 157 -0.31 11.10 -2.90
C LEU A 157 0.08 12.18 -1.88
N ALA A 158 -0.37 13.42 -2.07
CA ALA A 158 -0.22 14.50 -1.10
C ALA A 158 -0.95 14.19 0.22
N SER A 159 -2.17 13.64 0.15
CA SER A 159 -2.89 13.16 1.34
C SER A 159 -2.12 12.04 2.05
N LYS A 160 -1.55 11.08 1.31
CA LYS A 160 -0.67 10.05 1.90
C LYS A 160 0.55 10.67 2.61
N GLN A 161 1.24 11.60 1.96
CA GLN A 161 2.44 12.22 2.51
C GLN A 161 2.15 13.01 3.79
N SER A 162 1.14 13.88 3.77
CA SER A 162 0.69 14.63 4.97
C SER A 162 0.26 13.72 6.12
N SER A 163 -0.16 12.49 5.81
CA SER A 163 -0.54 11.49 6.79
C SER A 163 0.63 10.66 7.37
N GLY A 164 1.87 10.95 6.96
CA GLY A 164 3.10 10.34 7.47
C GLY A 164 3.78 9.34 6.54
N HIS A 165 3.28 9.12 5.32
CA HIS A 165 3.96 8.22 4.37
C HIS A 165 5.29 8.82 3.86
N LEU A 166 6.30 7.97 3.72
CA LEU A 166 7.62 8.34 3.21
C LEU A 166 7.60 8.39 1.67
N LEU A 167 7.33 9.56 1.10
CA LEU A 167 7.33 9.82 -0.34
C LEU A 167 8.27 11.00 -0.65
N ARG A 168 9.07 10.91 -1.72
CA ARG A 168 10.01 11.94 -2.16
C ARG A 168 9.39 12.98 -3.08
N SER A 169 8.36 12.61 -3.86
CA SER A 169 7.77 13.48 -4.90
C SER A 169 6.24 13.50 -4.83
N ALA A 170 5.68 14.59 -4.31
CA ALA A 170 4.28 14.97 -4.54
C ALA A 170 4.18 16.36 -5.20
N SER A 171 5.22 16.79 -5.93
CA SER A 171 5.24 18.13 -6.52
C SER A 171 4.37 18.22 -7.77
N HIS A 172 3.39 19.13 -7.72
CA HIS A 172 2.38 19.43 -8.73
C HIS A 172 2.86 19.39 -10.19
N SER A 173 2.25 18.52 -11.00
CA SER A 173 2.04 18.85 -12.42
C SER A 173 0.75 19.67 -12.51
N THR A 174 0.85 21.00 -12.50
CA THR A 174 -0.26 21.88 -12.88
C THR A 174 -0.59 21.66 -14.35
N LEU A 175 -1.51 20.74 -14.65
CA LEU A 175 -2.29 20.82 -15.88
C LEU A 175 -3.45 21.79 -15.64
N ARG A 176 -3.15 23.09 -15.57
CA ARG A 176 -4.14 24.12 -15.91
C ARG A 176 -3.91 24.51 -17.36
N GLY A 177 -4.99 24.45 -18.13
CA GLY A 177 -4.97 24.39 -19.58
C GLY A 177 -4.28 25.57 -20.25
N LYS A 178 -3.54 25.26 -21.30
CA LYS A 178 -3.50 26.14 -22.46
C LYS A 178 -4.80 25.93 -23.22
N SER A 179 -5.80 26.72 -22.87
CA SER A 179 -6.88 27.05 -23.81
C SER A 179 -6.28 27.87 -24.95
N ALA A 180 -6.80 27.65 -26.16
CA ALA A 180 -6.32 28.17 -27.43
C ALA A 180 -6.08 29.69 -27.47
#